data_AF-A0A261QK50-F1
#
_entry.id   AF-A0A261QK50-F1
#
_cell.length_a   1.000
_cell.length_b   1.000
_cell.length_c   1.000
_cell.angle_alpha   90.00
_cell.angle_beta   90.00
_cell.angle_gamma   90.00
#
_symmetry.space_group_name_H-M   'P 1'
#
loop_
_entity.id
_entity.type
_entity.pdbx_description
1 polymer ?
#
loop_
_entity_poly.entity_id
_entity_poly.type
_entity_poly.pdbx_seq_one_letter_code
_entity_poly.pdbx_strand_id
1 'polypeptide(L)' 'MEWVISFYGVQLLLLLVLIFGSWFIWDRRFKTKHGKDVPQGFVRTEEVSIDPTTGKKMVVYFNPETGERFYKEE' A
#
# COMPACT_ATOMS: atom_id res chain seq x y z
N MET A 1 -33.90 17.32 20.68
CA MET A 1 -33.16 16.05 20.78
C MET A 1 -32.90 15.45 19.41
N GLU A 2 -33.92 15.32 18.54
CA GLU A 2 -33.74 14.76 17.19
C GLU A 2 -32.73 15.51 16.32
N TRP A 3 -32.66 16.84 16.43
CA TRP A 3 -31.68 17.65 15.70
C TRP A 3 -30.24 17.36 16.15
N VAL A 4 -30.03 17.10 17.44
CA VAL A 4 -28.72 16.75 18.02
C VAL A 4 -28.30 15.37 17.52
N ILE A 5 -29.22 14.40 17.57
CA ILE A 5 -29.00 13.04 17.07
C ILE A 5 -28.67 13.06 15.58
N SER A 6 -29.40 13.85 14.78
CA SER A 6 -29.16 13.98 13.35
C SER A 6 -27.81 14.62 13.05
N PHE A 7 -27.43 15.68 13.78
CA PHE A 7 -26.15 16.37 13.61
C PHE A 7 -24.97 15.42 13.86
N TYR A 8 -24.96 14.69 14.97
CA TYR A 8 -23.91 13.71 15.26
C TYR A 8 -23.98 12.48 14.35
N GLY A 9 -25.18 12.07 13.93
CA GLY A 9 -25.37 10.98 12.96
C GLY A 9 -24.69 11.28 11.63
N VAL A 10 -24.86 12.49 11.10
CA VAL A 10 -24.20 12.92 9.85
C VAL A 10 -22.68 12.98 10.01
N GLN A 11 -22.17 13.50 11.14
CA GLN A 11 -20.74 13.53 11.41
C GLN A 11 -20.13 12.13 11.50
N LEU A 12 -20.82 11.20 12.16
CA LEU A 12 -20.38 9.80 12.24
C LEU A 12 -20.35 9.15 10.86
N LEU A 13 -21.37 9.40 10.03
CA LEU A 13 -21.43 8.87 8.67
C LEU A 13 -20.28 9.40 7.81
N LEU A 14 -19.98 10.70 7.89
CA LEU A 14 -18.82 11.30 7.23
C LEU A 14 -17.50 10.68 7.70
N LEU A 15 -17.34 10.46 9.01
CA LEU A 15 -16.16 9.81 9.56
C LEU A 15 -15.99 8.38 9.01
N LEU A 16 -17.07 7.61 8.96
CA LEU A 16 -17.04 6.25 8.39
C LEU A 16 -16.65 6.27 6.91
N VAL A 17 -17.20 7.20 6.12
CA VAL A 17 -16.81 7.35 4.70
C VAL A 17 -15.32 7.65 4.57
N LEU A 18 -14.76 8.52 5.41
CA LEU A 18 -13.32 8.81 5.40
C LEU A 18 -12.48 7.60 5.80
N ILE A 19 -12.88 6.85 6.82
CA ILE A 19 -12.18 5.63 7.28
C ILE A 19 -12.19 4.58 6.18
N PHE A 20 -13.37 4.22 5.65
CA PHE A 20 -13.49 3.18 4.63
C PHE A 20 -12.89 3.60 3.30
N GLY A 21 -13.07 4.86 2.91
CA GLY A 21 -12.44 5.42 1.70
C GLY A 21 -10.91 5.38 1.79
N SER A 22 -10.35 5.78 2.93
CA SER A 22 -8.90 5.72 3.16
C SER A 22 -8.38 4.29 3.17
N TRP A 23 -9.08 3.38 3.85
CA TRP A 23 -8.69 1.97 3.91
C TRP A 23 -8.69 1.32 2.52
N PHE A 24 -9.74 1.55 1.72
CA PHE A 24 -9.86 0.99 0.37
C PHE A 24 -8.76 1.51 -0.58
N ILE A 25 -8.39 2.80 -0.47
CA ILE A 25 -7.32 3.40 -1.28
C ILE A 25 -5.93 2.92 -0.80
N TRP A 26 -5.72 2.78 0.51
CA TRP A 26 -4.45 2.33 1.08
C TRP A 26 -4.15 0.87 0.71
N ASP A 27 -5.13 -0.03 0.85
CA ASP A 27 -4.97 -1.45 0.52
C ASP A 27 -4.58 -1.66 -0.95
N ARG A 28 -5.11 -0.81 -1.84
CA ARG A 28 -4.76 -0.85 -3.27
C ARG A 28 -3.32 -0.43 -3.56
N ARG A 29 -2.79 0.61 -2.90
CA ARG A 29 -1.41 1.09 -3.12
C ARG A 29 -0.36 0.08 -2.67
N PHE A 30 -0.61 -0.60 -1.55
CA PHE A 30 0.31 -1.58 -1.01
C PHE A 30 0.43 -2.82 -1.91
N LYS A 31 -0.69 -3.28 -2.48
CA LYS A 31 -0.74 -4.45 -3.36
C LYS A 31 -0.15 -4.24 -4.75
N THR A 32 -0.10 -3.00 -5.24
CA THR A 32 0.39 -2.72 -6.61
C THR A 32 1.91 -2.67 -6.75
N LYS A 33 2.66 -2.42 -5.67
CA LYS A 33 4.13 -2.24 -5.72
C LYS A 33 4.92 -3.43 -5.20
N HIS A 34 4.22 -4.47 -4.75
CA HIS A 34 4.78 -5.66 -4.13
C HIS A 34 4.11 -6.88 -4.76
N GLY A 35 4.90 -7.86 -5.17
CA GLY A 35 4.38 -9.05 -5.82
C GLY A 35 5.44 -10.15 -5.94
N LYS A 36 5.00 -11.34 -6.35
CA LYS A 36 5.88 -12.50 -6.56
C LYS A 36 6.63 -12.40 -7.88
N ASP A 37 5.97 -11.86 -8.90
CA ASP A 37 6.49 -11.80 -10.26
C ASP A 37 6.96 -10.38 -10.58
N VAL A 38 8.18 -10.28 -11.10
CA VAL A 38 8.78 -9.02 -11.50
C VAL A 38 8.23 -8.65 -12.88
N PRO A 39 7.65 -7.45 -13.06
CA PRO A 39 7.17 -7.02 -14.37
C PRO A 39 8.33 -6.87 -15.39
N GLN A 40 8.01 -6.96 -16.68
CA GLN A 40 9.02 -6.76 -17.74
C GLN A 40 9.62 -5.34 -17.67
N GLY A 41 10.93 -5.23 -17.96
CA GLY A 41 11.66 -3.96 -17.93
C GLY A 41 12.26 -3.58 -16.57
N PHE A 42 11.97 -4.34 -15.52
CA PHE A 42 12.59 -4.17 -14.21
C PHE A 42 13.91 -4.96 -14.11
N VAL A 43 14.98 -4.29 -13.66
CA VAL A 43 16.32 -4.85 -13.47
C VAL A 43 16.59 -5.04 -11.99
N ARG A 44 17.11 -6.20 -11.61
CA ARG A 44 17.47 -6.50 -10.21
C ARG A 44 18.59 -5.56 -9.75
N THR A 45 18.44 -4.98 -8.57
CA THR A 45 19.49 -4.15 -7.94
C THR A 45 20.24 -4.92 -6.85
N GLU A 46 21.30 -4.32 -6.32
CA GLU A 46 22.02 -4.82 -5.14
C GLU A 46 21.34 -4.46 -3.81
N GLU A 47 20.26 -3.65 -3.85
CA GLU A 47 19.52 -3.25 -2.66
C GLU A 47 18.67 -4.44 -2.16
N VAL A 48 19.07 -4.96 -1.01
CA VAL A 48 18.43 -6.09 -0.32
C VAL A 48 18.13 -5.69 1.13
N SER A 49 16.90 -5.90 1.56
CA SER A 49 16.47 -5.72 2.94
C SER A 49 16.05 -7.06 3.53
N ILE A 50 16.43 -7.34 4.77
CA ILE A 50 16.05 -8.56 5.47
C ILE A 50 15.28 -8.14 6.72
N ASP A 51 14.05 -8.61 6.87
CA ASP A 51 13.27 -8.38 8.09
C ASP A 51 13.93 -9.14 9.25
N PRO A 52 14.39 -8.44 10.33
CA PRO A 52 15.07 -9.08 11.45
C PRO A 52 14.14 -9.95 12.32
N THR A 53 12.82 -9.74 12.20
CA THR A 53 11.80 -10.45 12.98
C THR A 53 11.32 -11.69 12.25
N THR A 54 11.16 -11.62 10.92
CA THR A 54 10.61 -12.73 10.13
C THR A 54 11.64 -13.43 9.24
N GLY A 55 12.84 -12.87 9.08
CA GLY A 55 13.88 -13.37 8.18
C GLY A 55 13.55 -13.24 6.69
N LYS A 56 12.46 -12.55 6.34
CA LYS A 56 12.02 -12.39 4.94
C LYS A 56 12.97 -11.48 4.20
N LYS A 57 13.41 -11.89 3.01
CA LYS A 57 14.32 -11.12 2.17
C LYS A 57 13.52 -10.37 1.11
N MET A 58 13.68 -9.05 1.08
CA MET A 58 13.09 -8.18 0.07
C MET A 58 14.21 -7.68 -0.84
N VAL A 59 14.07 -7.93 -2.14
CA VAL A 59 14.99 -7.45 -3.17
C VAL A 59 14.32 -6.37 -3.99
N VAL A 60 15.03 -5.26 -4.21
CA VAL A 60 14.54 -4.15 -5.01
C VAL A 60 14.91 -4.35 -6.48
N TYR A 61 13.93 -4.18 -7.35
CA TYR A 61 14.07 -4.13 -8.79
C TYR A 61 13.74 -2.71 -9.27
N PHE A 62 14.46 -2.22 -10.27
CA PHE A 62 14.34 -0.87 -10.80
C PHE A 62 14.05 -0.89 -12.30
N ASN A 63 13.07 -0.11 -12.75
CA ASN A 63 12.81 0.10 -14.18
C ASN A 63 13.52 1.39 -14.63
N PRO A 64 14.55 1.31 -15.49
CA PRO A 64 15.30 2.49 -15.94
C PRO A 64 14.53 3.39 -16.90
N GLU A 65 13.50 2.87 -17.59
CA GLU A 65 12.69 3.64 -18.53
C GLU A 65 11.66 4.52 -17.80
N THR A 66 11.07 4.03 -16.71
CA THR A 66 10.01 4.73 -15.96
C THR A 66 10.49 5.34 -14.63
N GLY A 67 11.63 4.90 -14.11
CA GLY A 67 12.13 5.27 -12.78
C GLY A 67 11.41 4.56 -11.63
N GLU A 68 10.56 3.58 -11.92
CA GLU A 68 9.78 2.87 -10.90
C GLU A 68 10.60 1.82 -10.15
N ARG A 69 10.18 1.54 -8.90
CA ARG A 69 10.76 0.50 -8.03
C ARG A 69 9.73 -0.56 -7.72
N PHE A 70 10.16 -1.81 -7.75
CA PHE A 70 9.36 -2.99 -7.42
C PHE A 70 10.08 -3.80 -6.34
N TYR A 71 9.36 -4.20 -5.30
CA TYR A 71 9.93 -4.97 -4.19
C TYR A 71 9.41 -6.40 -4.28
N LYS A 72 10.34 -7.35 -4.39
CA LYS A 72 10.03 -8.78 -4.45
C LYS A 72 10.52 -9.47 -3.18
N GLU A 73 9.65 -10.27 -2.58
CA GLU A 73 10.03 -11.22 -1.52
C GLU A 73 10.73 -12.43 -2.17
N GLU A 74 11.98 -12.67 -1.79
CA GLU A 74 12.80 -13.85 -2.17
C GLU A 74 12.92 -14.85 -1.02
#